data_AF-A0A945DA07-F1
#
_entry.id   AF-A0A945DA07-F1
#
_cell.length_a   1.000
_cell.length_b   1.000
_cell.length_c   1.000
_cell.angle_alpha   90.00
_cell.angle_beta   90.00
_cell.angle_gamma   90.00
#
_symmetry.space_group_name_H-M   'P 1'
#
loop_
_entity.id
_entity.type
_entity.pdbx_description
1 polymer ?
#
loop_
_entity_poly.entity_id
_entity_poly.type
_entity_poly.pdbx_seq_one_letter_code
_entity_poly.pdbx_strand_id
1 'polypeptide(L)'
;MLAPTHSVFGIFFTLTILALFGVQASLNWTIIVFAILGAIIPDLDHSRSYIGRLLWFISRPLERKFGHRTITHSFLGWLIATVSLGLIFVLVYLLTLLLETHTLNLALTSRWLAAFSLAYLSHLILDMFNPRGSQLFWPNSKRDVILKNSNLRPKSGSRTEIVLFLIFFIFMLLSFPISKYGVLTSLRWLLATPESVIQEMQSLKTKMYLEFEGVYRITKSPVKGNCEILNFEGKKLIVLFNTRVFTLSEKSNTDIITANLRFKKTYTPLQLTQKNFEHKTKFELLALLPTQGLISGMIYLPQNLKVKLSPTDNFSFSFFDTPTLSSYKTITQIGSTLLLNYATKKEIANLQWDETFELTVLKNKTQLARLSLDLTQLSQQLNSSGNNLNQQYLDLQLQETKLKIQELNLSLKKMNMLFSGNLIFRN
;
A
#
# COMPACT_ATOMS: atom_id res chain seq x y z
N MET A 1 38.92 0.86 -22.73
CA MET A 1 37.73 1.70 -22.77
C MET A 1 38.03 3.01 -22.05
N LEU A 2 37.19 4.02 -22.25
CA LEU A 2 37.26 5.36 -21.71
C LEU A 2 36.49 5.45 -20.39
N ALA A 3 36.88 6.42 -19.55
CA ALA A 3 36.26 6.66 -18.25
C ALA A 3 34.72 6.80 -18.25
N PRO A 4 34.07 7.42 -19.26
CA PRO A 4 32.61 7.48 -19.32
C PRO A 4 31.96 6.10 -19.46
N THR A 5 32.56 5.20 -20.25
CA THR A 5 32.07 3.82 -20.43
C THR A 5 32.16 3.03 -19.14
N HIS A 6 33.28 3.16 -18.41
CA HIS A 6 33.46 2.56 -17.09
C HIS A 6 32.47 3.12 -16.07
N SER A 7 32.21 4.43 -16.09
CA SER A 7 31.27 5.09 -15.17
C SER A 7 29.83 4.60 -15.38
N VAL A 8 29.35 4.59 -16.62
CA VAL A 8 27.99 4.14 -16.95
C VAL A 8 27.81 2.66 -16.62
N PHE A 9 28.80 1.82 -16.96
CA PHE A 9 28.75 0.39 -16.63
C PHE A 9 28.80 0.16 -15.11
N GLY A 10 29.62 0.92 -14.37
CA GLY A 10 29.71 0.83 -12.92
C GLY A 10 28.42 1.23 -12.20
N ILE A 11 27.75 2.29 -12.66
CA ILE A 11 26.43 2.68 -12.13
C ILE A 11 25.41 1.57 -12.40
N PHE A 12 25.34 1.08 -13.65
CA PHE A 12 24.44 -0.01 -14.03
C PHE A 12 24.67 -1.26 -13.17
N PHE A 13 25.92 -1.70 -13.05
CA PHE A 13 26.30 -2.90 -12.32
C PHE A 13 25.96 -2.77 -10.83
N THR A 14 26.33 -1.66 -10.20
CA THR A 14 26.02 -1.39 -8.79
C THR A 14 24.53 -1.36 -8.52
N LEU A 15 23.74 -0.61 -9.30
CA LEU A 15 22.28 -0.51 -9.09
C LEU A 15 21.61 -1.88 -9.25
N THR A 16 22.05 -2.68 -10.22
CA THR A 16 21.49 -4.01 -10.50
C THR A 16 21.82 -4.99 -9.38
N ILE A 17 23.09 -5.05 -8.94
CA ILE A 17 23.52 -5.96 -7.88
C ILE A 17 22.85 -5.61 -6.55
N LEU A 18 22.82 -4.32 -6.16
CA LEU A 18 22.14 -3.91 -4.93
C LEU A 18 20.65 -4.26 -4.95
N ALA A 19 19.99 -4.09 -6.09
CA ALA A 19 18.58 -4.47 -6.28
C ALA A 19 18.37 -5.99 -6.17
N LEU A 20 19.28 -6.79 -6.73
CA LEU A 20 19.22 -8.27 -6.68
C LEU A 20 19.38 -8.78 -5.25
N PHE A 21 20.23 -8.16 -4.44
CA PHE A 21 20.40 -8.47 -3.01
C PHE A 21 19.31 -7.85 -2.11
N GLY A 22 18.25 -7.28 -2.69
CA GLY A 22 17.09 -6.79 -1.95
C GLY A 22 17.34 -5.48 -1.19
N VAL A 23 18.40 -4.74 -1.51
CA VAL A 23 18.65 -3.41 -0.92
C VAL A 23 17.68 -2.41 -1.54
N GLN A 24 16.52 -2.26 -0.90
CA GLN A 24 15.47 -1.35 -1.35
C GLN A 24 15.92 0.12 -1.20
N ALA A 25 15.50 0.96 -2.15
CA ALA A 25 15.88 2.38 -2.23
C ALA A 25 17.40 2.61 -2.38
N SER A 26 18.09 1.79 -3.17
CA SER A 26 19.47 2.04 -3.62
C SER A 26 19.61 3.25 -4.55
N LEU A 27 18.49 3.86 -4.95
CA LEU A 27 18.45 5.12 -5.71
C LEU A 27 18.63 6.35 -4.83
N ASN A 28 19.76 6.41 -4.14
CA ASN A 28 20.25 7.65 -3.53
C ASN A 28 21.31 8.25 -4.45
N TRP A 29 21.24 9.55 -4.73
CA TRP A 29 22.22 10.24 -5.59
C TRP A 29 23.67 10.04 -5.08
N THR A 30 23.85 9.94 -3.76
CA THR A 30 25.17 9.66 -3.15
C THR A 30 25.74 8.30 -3.55
N ILE A 31 24.89 7.28 -3.72
CA ILE A 31 25.32 5.94 -4.19
C ILE A 31 25.85 6.03 -5.62
N ILE A 32 25.22 6.84 -6.48
CA ILE A 32 25.68 7.08 -7.85
C ILE A 32 27.06 7.77 -7.83
N VAL A 33 27.26 8.75 -6.94
CA VAL A 33 28.56 9.41 -6.77
C VAL A 33 29.65 8.41 -6.37
N PHE A 34 29.39 7.54 -5.39
CA PHE A 34 30.38 6.53 -4.98
C PHE A 34 30.60 5.44 -6.03
N ALA A 35 29.60 5.10 -6.84
CA ALA A 35 29.78 4.21 -7.99
C ALA A 35 30.68 4.84 -9.07
N ILE A 36 30.48 6.12 -9.40
CA ILE A 36 31.40 6.86 -10.30
C ILE A 36 32.80 6.93 -9.67
N LEU A 37 32.86 7.17 -8.35
CA LEU A 37 33.99 6.95 -7.44
C LEU A 37 34.82 5.74 -7.83
N GLY A 38 34.22 4.58 -7.59
CA GLY A 38 34.83 3.27 -7.79
C GLY A 38 35.18 2.97 -9.23
N ALA A 39 34.37 3.41 -10.18
CA ALA A 39 34.61 3.18 -11.61
C ALA A 39 35.81 3.98 -12.17
N ILE A 40 36.21 5.07 -11.52
CA ILE A 40 37.25 5.98 -12.04
C ILE A 40 38.59 5.80 -11.31
N ILE A 41 38.56 5.48 -10.01
CA ILE A 41 39.79 5.33 -9.20
C ILE A 41 40.84 4.37 -9.80
N PRO A 42 40.50 3.23 -10.41
CA PRO A 42 41.51 2.35 -11.01
C PRO A 42 42.41 3.06 -12.05
N ASP A 43 41.82 3.97 -12.84
CA ASP A 43 42.48 4.74 -13.91
C ASP A 43 43.35 5.92 -13.38
N LEU A 44 43.50 6.06 -12.05
CA LEU A 44 44.42 7.01 -11.42
C LEU A 44 45.88 6.82 -11.84
N ASP A 45 46.23 5.61 -12.30
CA ASP A 45 47.57 5.22 -12.71
C ASP A 45 47.99 5.81 -14.07
N HIS A 46 47.08 6.45 -14.81
CA HIS A 46 47.40 7.09 -16.09
C HIS A 46 47.58 8.59 -15.94
N SER A 47 48.81 9.12 -15.98
CA SER A 47 49.09 10.55 -15.76
C SER A 47 48.47 11.50 -16.80
N ARG A 48 48.03 10.97 -17.95
CA ARG A 48 47.36 11.75 -19.00
C ARG A 48 45.83 11.74 -18.87
N SER A 49 45.25 10.91 -18.00
CA SER A 49 43.80 10.91 -17.74
C SER A 49 43.37 12.19 -17.01
N TYR A 50 42.08 12.53 -17.02
CA TYR A 50 41.58 13.73 -16.32
C TYR A 50 41.90 13.67 -14.82
N ILE A 51 41.65 12.51 -14.21
CA ILE A 51 41.92 12.24 -12.80
C ILE A 51 43.43 12.15 -12.52
N GLY A 52 44.19 11.49 -13.40
CA GLY A 52 45.64 11.38 -13.27
C GLY A 52 46.35 12.74 -13.40
N ARG A 53 45.82 13.69 -14.17
CA ARG A 53 46.31 15.07 -14.22
C ARG A 53 45.98 15.86 -12.95
N LEU A 54 44.79 15.65 -12.38
CA LEU A 54 44.39 16.29 -11.12
C LEU A 54 45.27 15.81 -9.95
N LEU A 55 45.53 14.51 -9.87
CA LEU A 55 46.35 13.87 -8.84
C LEU A 55 47.74 13.50 -9.38
N TRP A 56 48.38 14.47 -10.05
CA TRP A 56 49.68 14.29 -10.72
C TRP A 56 50.80 13.79 -9.80
N PHE A 57 50.70 14.09 -8.50
CA PHE A 57 51.66 13.68 -7.48
C PHE A 57 51.55 12.18 -7.13
N ILE A 58 50.39 11.54 -7.36
CA ILE A 58 50.19 10.09 -7.22
C ILE A 58 50.37 9.39 -8.57
N SER A 59 49.78 9.92 -9.64
CA SER A 59 49.74 9.24 -10.93
C SER A 59 51.11 9.09 -11.58
N ARG A 60 51.96 10.14 -11.56
CA ARG A 60 53.30 10.12 -12.17
C ARG A 60 54.26 9.11 -11.54
N PRO A 61 54.42 9.02 -10.20
CA PRO A 61 55.29 7.99 -9.63
C PRO A 61 54.73 6.58 -9.84
N LEU A 62 53.41 6.41 -9.83
CA LEU A 62 52.77 5.11 -10.06
C LEU A 62 53.00 4.63 -11.50
N GLU A 63 52.76 5.50 -12.49
CA GLU A 63 52.99 5.18 -13.91
C GLU A 63 54.46 4.89 -14.19
N ARG A 64 55.39 5.65 -13.58
CA ARG A 64 56.84 5.43 -13.76
C ARG A 64 57.33 4.14 -13.12
N LYS A 65 56.83 3.76 -11.96
CA LYS A 65 57.34 2.61 -11.18
C LYS A 65 56.69 1.28 -11.56
N PHE A 66 55.39 1.31 -11.88
CA PHE A 66 54.61 0.08 -12.11
C PHE A 66 53.92 0.02 -13.47
N GLY A 67 53.89 1.13 -14.23
CA GLY A 67 53.20 1.20 -15.51
C GLY A 67 51.67 1.23 -15.37
N HIS A 68 50.98 1.47 -16.50
CA HIS A 68 49.52 1.51 -16.55
C HIS A 68 48.91 0.09 -16.60
N ARG A 69 47.78 -0.10 -15.90
CA ARG A 69 46.98 -1.33 -15.77
C ARG A 69 47.67 -2.47 -15.03
N THR A 70 48.40 -2.13 -13.96
CA THR A 70 49.10 -3.08 -13.10
C THR A 70 48.47 -3.09 -11.70
N ILE A 71 49.06 -2.43 -10.70
CA ILE A 71 48.62 -2.52 -9.30
C ILE A 71 47.18 -2.05 -9.10
N THR A 72 46.79 -0.91 -9.67
CA THR A 72 45.43 -0.36 -9.53
C THR A 72 44.38 -1.14 -10.32
N HIS A 73 44.79 -2.09 -11.15
CA HIS A 73 43.91 -2.92 -11.95
C HIS A 73 43.95 -4.39 -11.50
N SER A 74 44.32 -4.63 -10.24
CA SER A 74 44.42 -5.95 -9.62
C SER A 74 43.41 -6.13 -8.49
N PHE A 75 43.12 -7.38 -8.13
CA PHE A 75 42.30 -7.68 -6.94
C PHE A 75 42.91 -7.10 -5.66
N LEU A 76 44.24 -7.07 -5.58
CA LEU A 76 44.94 -6.47 -4.45
C LEU A 76 44.71 -4.96 -4.40
N GLY A 77 44.77 -4.27 -5.54
CA GLY A 77 44.47 -2.84 -5.65
C GLY A 77 43.02 -2.52 -5.28
N TRP A 78 42.08 -3.33 -5.74
CA TRP A 78 40.67 -3.24 -5.36
C TRP A 78 40.45 -3.41 -3.86
N LEU A 79 41.07 -4.44 -3.26
CA LEU A 79 40.96 -4.72 -1.83
C LEU A 79 41.53 -3.56 -1.00
N ILE A 80 42.72 -3.09 -1.34
CA ILE A 80 43.36 -1.96 -0.67
C ILE A 80 42.48 -0.72 -0.77
N ALA A 81 42.01 -0.36 -1.97
CA ALA A 81 41.16 0.82 -2.16
C ALA A 81 39.86 0.73 -1.35
N THR A 82 39.21 -0.44 -1.35
CA THR A 82 37.97 -0.68 -0.60
C THR A 82 38.23 -0.59 0.91
N VAL A 83 39.26 -1.26 1.43
CA VAL A 83 39.59 -1.24 2.86
C VAL A 83 39.99 0.16 3.32
N SER A 84 40.82 0.87 2.55
CA SER A 84 41.22 2.25 2.86
C SER A 84 40.02 3.18 2.94
N LEU A 85 39.07 3.09 1.99
CA LEU A 85 37.84 3.89 2.04
C LEU A 85 36.96 3.53 3.25
N GLY A 86 36.86 2.23 3.57
CA GLY A 86 36.16 1.76 4.76
C GLY A 86 36.74 2.31 6.06
N LEU A 87 38.07 2.31 6.19
CA LEU A 87 38.77 2.88 7.35
C LEU A 87 38.51 4.39 7.47
N ILE A 88 38.50 5.13 6.36
CA ILE A 88 38.14 6.56 6.35
C ILE A 88 36.72 6.75 6.88
N PHE A 89 35.74 5.96 6.43
CA PHE A 89 34.37 6.06 6.93
C PHE A 89 34.26 5.74 8.43
N VAL A 90 34.98 4.74 8.92
CA VAL A 90 35.03 4.43 10.35
C VAL A 90 35.64 5.60 11.13
N LEU A 91 36.74 6.19 10.65
CA LEU A 91 37.37 7.33 11.30
C LEU A 91 36.45 8.56 11.33
N VAL A 92 35.79 8.88 10.22
CA VAL A 92 34.84 10.01 10.18
C VAL A 92 33.64 9.73 11.08
N TYR A 93 33.13 8.49 11.12
CA TYR A 93 32.06 8.12 12.04
C TYR A 93 32.46 8.32 13.51
N LEU A 94 33.64 7.85 13.91
CA LEU A 94 34.18 8.06 15.26
C LEU A 94 34.35 9.56 15.58
N LEU A 95 34.82 10.35 14.62
CA LEU A 95 34.94 11.80 14.78
C LEU A 95 33.56 12.46 14.97
N THR A 96 32.55 12.09 14.19
CA THR A 96 31.19 12.64 14.35
C THR A 96 30.54 12.28 15.68
N LEU A 97 30.91 11.12 16.25
CA LEU A 97 30.50 10.70 17.58
C LEU A 97 31.18 11.57 18.66
N LEU A 98 32.48 11.83 18.51
CA LEU A 98 33.25 12.68 19.42
C LEU A 98 32.74 14.14 19.42
N LEU A 99 32.31 14.65 18.26
CA LEU A 99 31.79 16.02 18.10
C LEU A 99 30.27 16.14 18.34
N GLU A 100 29.58 15.07 18.75
CA GLU A 100 28.12 15.02 19.02
C GLU A 100 27.23 15.51 17.86
N THR A 101 27.74 15.53 16.62
CA THR A 101 27.00 16.05 15.46
C THR A 101 26.04 15.01 14.85
N HIS A 102 26.25 13.72 15.11
CA HIS A 102 25.43 12.58 14.66
C HIS A 102 24.99 12.62 13.18
N THR A 103 25.83 13.16 12.29
CA THR A 103 25.46 13.39 10.88
C THR A 103 25.56 12.15 9.98
N LEU A 104 26.30 11.12 10.39
CA LEU A 104 26.55 9.92 9.57
C LEU A 104 25.66 8.73 9.92
N ASN A 105 24.93 8.24 8.92
CA ASN A 105 24.13 7.02 9.02
C ASN A 105 24.95 5.80 8.56
N LEU A 106 25.20 4.84 9.46
CA LEU A 106 25.98 3.63 9.20
C LEU A 106 25.38 2.73 8.11
N ALA A 107 24.05 2.72 7.98
CA ALA A 107 23.36 1.97 6.93
C ALA A 107 23.56 2.61 5.55
N LEU A 108 23.82 3.92 5.48
CA LEU A 108 24.09 4.62 4.22
C LEU A 108 25.56 4.52 3.83
N THR A 109 26.48 4.62 4.79
CA THR A 109 27.93 4.49 4.53
C THR A 109 28.31 3.08 4.05
N SER A 110 27.67 2.03 4.58
CA SER A 110 27.86 0.66 4.07
C SER A 110 27.41 0.51 2.62
N ARG A 111 26.33 1.19 2.21
CA ARG A 111 25.87 1.23 0.80
C ARG A 111 26.85 2.00 -0.09
N TRP A 112 27.44 3.09 0.39
CA TRP A 112 28.48 3.83 -0.33
C TRP A 112 29.72 2.98 -0.57
N LEU A 113 30.18 2.26 0.46
CA LEU A 113 31.33 1.37 0.35
C LEU A 113 31.04 0.22 -0.63
N ALA A 114 29.86 -0.39 -0.56
CA ALA A 114 29.43 -1.42 -1.50
C ALA A 114 29.38 -0.88 -2.94
N ALA A 115 28.82 0.33 -3.14
CA ALA A 115 28.72 0.97 -4.45
C ALA A 115 30.09 1.26 -5.07
N PHE A 116 31.01 1.78 -4.26
CA PHE A 116 32.40 1.99 -4.63
C PHE A 116 33.07 0.67 -5.04
N SER A 117 32.97 -0.34 -4.18
CA SER A 117 33.64 -1.63 -4.36
C SER A 117 33.11 -2.38 -5.60
N LEU A 118 31.80 -2.41 -5.80
CA LEU A 118 31.16 -3.04 -6.96
C LEU A 118 31.51 -2.34 -8.26
N ALA A 119 31.51 -1.01 -8.28
CA ALA A 119 31.88 -0.25 -9.47
C ALA A 119 33.36 -0.42 -9.82
N TYR A 120 34.25 -0.50 -8.83
CA TYR A 120 35.67 -0.81 -9.05
C TYR A 120 35.84 -2.21 -9.65
N LEU A 121 35.16 -3.23 -9.10
CA LEU A 121 35.19 -4.58 -9.69
C LEU A 121 34.68 -4.58 -11.14
N SER A 122 33.59 -3.84 -11.41
CA SER A 122 33.05 -3.71 -12.75
C SER A 122 34.07 -3.09 -13.72
N HIS A 123 34.89 -2.14 -13.24
CA HIS A 123 35.98 -1.57 -14.03
C HIS A 123 37.00 -2.63 -14.41
N LEU A 124 37.46 -3.43 -13.43
CA LEU A 124 38.41 -4.52 -13.67
C LEU A 124 37.88 -5.51 -14.71
N ILE A 125 36.63 -5.95 -14.55
CA ILE A 125 35.95 -6.87 -15.47
C ILE A 125 35.89 -6.26 -16.87
N LEU A 126 35.48 -5.00 -16.99
CA LEU A 126 35.35 -4.33 -18.27
C LEU A 126 36.71 -4.16 -18.97
N ASP A 127 37.77 -3.98 -18.19
CA ASP A 127 39.12 -3.84 -18.72
C ASP A 127 39.71 -5.16 -19.25
N MET A 128 39.22 -6.31 -18.78
CA MET A 128 39.53 -7.64 -19.33
C MET A 128 38.90 -7.89 -20.71
N PHE A 129 37.96 -7.06 -21.17
CA PHE A 129 37.46 -7.10 -22.55
C PHE A 129 38.33 -6.31 -23.52
N ASN A 130 39.21 -5.42 -23.02
CA ASN A 130 40.08 -4.62 -23.87
C ASN A 130 41.21 -5.47 -24.47
N PRO A 131 41.74 -5.10 -25.65
CA PRO A 131 42.83 -5.84 -26.32
C PRO A 131 44.06 -6.10 -25.45
N ARG A 132 44.40 -5.16 -24.56
CA ARG A 132 45.54 -5.23 -23.64
C ARG A 132 45.24 -5.97 -22.33
N GLY A 133 43.98 -6.22 -22.00
CA GLY A 133 43.55 -6.76 -20.70
C GLY A 133 44.01 -5.93 -19.49
N SER A 134 43.88 -6.54 -18.31
CA SER A 134 44.39 -6.06 -17.02
C SER A 134 45.23 -7.15 -16.33
N GLN A 135 46.08 -6.78 -15.37
CA GLN A 135 46.81 -7.74 -14.53
C GLN A 135 46.03 -8.00 -13.25
N LEU A 136 44.98 -8.82 -13.35
CA LEU A 136 44.03 -9.03 -12.24
C LEU A 136 44.72 -9.68 -11.03
N PHE A 137 45.65 -10.60 -11.31
CA PHE A 137 46.44 -11.34 -10.31
C PHE A 137 47.87 -10.80 -10.12
N TRP A 138 48.08 -9.48 -10.30
CA TRP A 138 49.34 -8.83 -9.91
C TRP A 138 49.74 -9.24 -8.47
N PRO A 139 51.01 -9.63 -8.20
CA PRO A 139 52.24 -9.34 -8.95
C PRO A 139 52.57 -10.30 -10.10
N ASN A 140 51.71 -11.27 -10.42
CA ASN A 140 51.89 -12.05 -11.64
C ASN A 140 51.76 -11.14 -12.87
N SER A 141 52.75 -11.17 -13.77
CA SER A 141 52.81 -10.28 -14.93
C SER A 141 51.88 -10.70 -16.08
N LYS A 142 51.26 -11.88 -15.98
CA LYS A 142 50.26 -12.38 -16.94
C LYS A 142 49.08 -11.40 -17.03
N ARG A 143 48.62 -11.16 -18.26
CA ARG A 143 47.48 -10.28 -18.55
C ARG A 143 46.24 -11.13 -18.75
N ASP A 144 45.20 -10.81 -18.00
CA ASP A 144 43.94 -11.52 -18.00
C ASP A 144 42.99 -10.87 -19.02
N VAL A 145 42.43 -11.71 -19.89
CA VAL A 145 41.52 -11.29 -20.97
C VAL A 145 40.39 -12.30 -21.09
N ILE A 146 39.15 -11.82 -21.19
CA ILE A 146 37.96 -12.69 -21.25
C ILE A 146 37.77 -13.27 -22.65
N LEU A 147 37.93 -12.45 -23.70
CA LEU A 147 37.71 -12.89 -25.08
C LEU A 147 39.00 -13.43 -25.69
N LYS A 148 39.05 -14.74 -25.99
CA LYS A 148 40.21 -15.38 -26.63
C LYS A 148 40.48 -14.82 -28.03
N ASN A 149 39.44 -14.51 -28.81
CA ASN A 149 39.57 -13.92 -30.15
C ASN A 149 39.88 -12.41 -30.05
N SER A 150 41.01 -11.98 -30.61
CA SER A 150 41.46 -10.58 -30.60
C SER A 150 40.59 -9.64 -31.43
N ASN A 151 39.92 -10.14 -32.47
CA ASN A 151 39.08 -9.31 -33.35
C ASN A 151 37.76 -8.87 -32.71
N LEU A 152 37.31 -9.58 -31.67
CA LEU A 152 36.09 -9.25 -30.93
C LEU A 152 36.35 -8.28 -29.77
N ARG A 153 37.61 -7.86 -29.56
CA ARG A 153 37.98 -6.99 -28.44
C ARG A 153 37.81 -5.51 -28.82
N PRO A 154 36.93 -4.76 -28.14
CA PRO A 154 36.71 -3.34 -28.43
C PRO A 154 37.97 -2.53 -28.15
N LYS A 155 38.47 -1.80 -29.16
CA LYS A 155 39.59 -0.87 -28.98
C LYS A 155 39.10 0.42 -28.32
N SER A 156 39.91 1.02 -27.44
CA SER A 156 39.58 2.31 -26.84
C SER A 156 39.37 3.39 -27.93
N GLY A 157 38.27 4.14 -27.87
CA GLY A 157 37.88 5.18 -28.84
C GLY A 157 37.31 4.66 -30.16
N SER A 158 37.06 3.35 -30.29
CA SER A 158 36.51 2.75 -31.51
C SER A 158 34.99 2.88 -31.62
N ARG A 159 34.44 2.70 -32.84
CA ARG A 159 32.98 2.63 -33.06
C ARG A 159 32.31 1.54 -32.20
N THR A 160 32.99 0.41 -31.99
CA THR A 160 32.48 -0.66 -31.12
C THR A 160 32.36 -0.22 -29.67
N GLU A 161 33.26 0.63 -29.16
CA GLU A 161 33.12 1.16 -27.81
C GLU A 161 31.95 2.12 -27.69
N ILE A 162 31.72 2.99 -28.69
CA ILE A 162 30.58 3.91 -28.69
C ILE A 162 29.25 3.14 -28.64
N VAL A 163 29.14 2.06 -29.41
CA VAL A 163 27.96 1.19 -29.39
C VAL A 163 27.78 0.54 -28.01
N LEU A 164 28.86 0.02 -27.41
CA LEU A 164 28.81 -0.55 -26.05
C LEU A 164 28.42 0.47 -25.00
N PHE A 165 28.94 1.71 -25.10
CA PHE A 165 28.55 2.81 -24.23
C PHE A 165 27.05 3.09 -24.33
N LEU A 166 26.49 3.17 -25.55
CA LEU A 166 25.05 3.39 -25.75
C LEU A 166 24.21 2.24 -25.16
N ILE A 167 24.64 0.99 -25.35
CA ILE A 167 23.97 -0.18 -24.78
C ILE A 167 23.99 -0.12 -23.25
N PHE A 168 25.14 0.14 -22.64
CA PHE A 168 25.24 0.28 -21.18
C PHE A 168 24.46 1.48 -20.66
N PHE A 169 24.36 2.56 -21.43
CA PHE A 169 23.56 3.72 -21.05
C PHE A 169 22.06 3.37 -21.01
N ILE A 170 21.57 2.62 -22.00
CA ILE A 170 20.19 2.12 -22.00
C ILE A 170 19.95 1.17 -20.81
N PHE A 171 20.87 0.24 -20.56
CA PHE A 171 20.76 -0.67 -19.41
C PHE A 171 20.83 0.07 -18.07
N MET A 172 21.67 1.10 -17.97
CA MET A 172 21.71 1.98 -16.80
C MET A 172 20.35 2.64 -16.59
N LEU A 173 19.71 3.18 -17.63
CA LEU A 173 18.36 3.76 -17.51
C LEU A 173 17.31 2.74 -17.05
N LEU A 174 17.40 1.51 -17.56
CA LEU A 174 16.51 0.41 -17.16
C LEU A 174 16.74 -0.07 -15.72
N SER A 175 17.94 0.11 -15.15
CA SER A 175 18.22 -0.30 -13.78
C SER A 175 17.65 0.65 -12.72
N PHE A 176 17.27 1.88 -13.07
CA PHE A 176 16.64 2.83 -12.16
C PHE A 176 15.32 2.28 -11.54
N PRO A 177 14.29 1.90 -12.32
CA PRO A 177 13.07 1.35 -11.73
C PRO A 177 13.36 0.09 -10.90
N ILE A 178 14.24 -0.79 -11.38
CA ILE A 178 14.65 -2.03 -10.71
C ILE A 178 15.26 -1.75 -9.33
N SER A 179 16.12 -0.75 -9.23
CA SER A 179 16.77 -0.29 -8.00
C SER A 179 15.81 0.39 -7.03
N LYS A 180 14.80 1.12 -7.53
CA LYS A 180 13.82 1.81 -6.68
C LYS A 180 12.80 0.87 -6.08
N TYR A 181 12.21 -0.01 -6.90
CA TYR A 181 11.05 -0.81 -6.53
C TYR A 181 11.39 -2.29 -6.27
N GLY A 182 12.62 -2.71 -6.57
CA GLY A 182 13.03 -4.11 -6.55
C GLY A 182 12.70 -4.83 -7.85
N VAL A 183 13.42 -5.94 -8.12
CA VAL A 183 13.32 -6.69 -9.38
C VAL A 183 11.90 -7.20 -9.64
N LEU A 184 11.30 -7.87 -8.65
CA LEU A 184 10.00 -8.50 -8.80
C LEU A 184 8.88 -7.48 -8.99
N THR A 185 8.89 -6.39 -8.22
CA THR A 185 7.92 -5.30 -8.33
C THR A 185 8.06 -4.56 -9.65
N SER A 186 9.30 -4.35 -10.11
CA SER A 186 9.57 -3.68 -11.40
C SER A 186 9.11 -4.53 -12.58
N LEU A 187 9.31 -5.85 -12.54
CA LEU A 187 8.77 -6.77 -13.53
C LEU A 187 7.24 -6.77 -13.51
N ARG A 188 6.63 -6.80 -12.33
CA ARG A 188 5.17 -6.74 -12.17
C ARG A 188 4.58 -5.43 -12.71
N TRP A 189 5.27 -4.30 -12.49
CA TRP A 189 4.91 -3.00 -13.04
C TRP A 189 5.02 -2.97 -14.57
N LEU A 190 6.11 -3.52 -15.13
CA LEU A 190 6.29 -3.66 -16.58
C LEU A 190 5.17 -4.51 -17.21
N LEU A 191 4.78 -5.58 -16.53
CA LEU A 191 3.72 -6.50 -16.96
C LEU A 191 2.30 -6.02 -16.61
N ALA A 192 2.15 -4.84 -15.99
CA ALA A 192 0.88 -4.25 -15.59
C ALA A 192 -0.06 -5.21 -14.81
N THR A 193 0.50 -6.10 -13.98
CA THR A 193 -0.32 -7.10 -13.28
C THR A 193 -1.18 -6.47 -12.16
N PRO A 194 -2.41 -6.97 -11.90
CA PRO A 194 -3.28 -6.46 -10.83
C PRO A 194 -2.62 -6.53 -9.45
N GLU A 195 -1.77 -7.53 -9.19
CA GLU A 195 -1.06 -7.67 -7.91
C GLU A 195 -0.07 -6.53 -7.62
N SER A 196 0.61 -5.99 -8.65
CA SER A 196 1.51 -4.83 -8.49
C SER A 196 0.78 -3.62 -7.91
N VAL A 197 -0.48 -3.45 -8.29
CA VAL A 197 -1.30 -2.33 -7.86
C VAL A 197 -1.74 -2.52 -6.42
N ILE A 198 -2.15 -3.73 -6.02
CA ILE A 198 -2.51 -3.99 -4.61
C ILE A 198 -1.36 -3.58 -3.68
N GLN A 199 -0.12 -3.93 -4.05
CA GLN A 199 1.07 -3.57 -3.28
C GLN A 199 1.35 -2.06 -3.30
N GLU A 200 1.19 -1.39 -4.44
CA GLU A 200 1.34 0.07 -4.54
C GLU A 200 0.25 0.84 -3.79
N MET A 201 -1.00 0.35 -3.79
CA MET A 201 -2.10 0.93 -3.01
C MET A 201 -1.85 0.88 -1.50
N GLN A 202 -1.29 -0.22 -1.00
CA GLN A 202 -0.95 -0.32 0.42
C GLN A 202 0.09 0.74 0.85
N SER A 203 0.96 1.16 -0.07
CA SER A 203 1.96 2.20 0.19
C SER A 203 1.47 3.64 0.03
N LEU A 204 0.41 3.87 -0.75
CA LEU A 204 -0.06 5.21 -1.12
C LEU A 204 -1.45 5.51 -0.52
N LYS A 205 -1.54 6.51 0.37
CA LYS A 205 -2.81 6.99 0.96
C LYS A 205 -3.58 7.95 0.04
N THR A 206 -3.63 7.67 -1.26
CA THR A 206 -4.24 8.55 -2.28
C THR A 206 -5.41 7.87 -2.97
N LYS A 207 -6.39 8.65 -3.44
CA LYS A 207 -7.45 8.11 -4.32
C LYS A 207 -6.81 7.63 -5.63
N MET A 208 -7.24 6.46 -6.11
CA MET A 208 -6.74 5.88 -7.36
C MET A 208 -7.91 5.58 -8.29
N TYR A 209 -7.72 5.93 -9.56
CA TYR A 209 -8.66 5.62 -10.62
C TYR A 209 -8.06 4.54 -11.54
N LEU A 210 -8.93 3.64 -11.96
CA LEU A 210 -8.66 2.53 -12.85
C LEU A 210 -9.46 2.74 -14.13
N GLU A 211 -8.79 2.77 -15.27
CA GLU A 211 -9.43 2.54 -16.56
C GLU A 211 -9.44 1.04 -16.81
N PHE A 212 -10.63 0.46 -17.01
CA PHE A 212 -10.77 -0.97 -17.26
C PHE A 212 -11.53 -1.24 -18.55
N GLU A 213 -11.16 -2.34 -19.19
CA GLU A 213 -11.91 -2.98 -20.26
C GLU A 213 -12.22 -4.41 -19.84
N GLY A 214 -13.51 -4.75 -19.82
CA GLY A 214 -13.98 -6.03 -19.35
C GLY A 214 -15.37 -6.38 -19.86
N VAL A 215 -15.93 -7.44 -19.26
CA VAL A 215 -17.24 -7.98 -19.61
C VAL A 215 -18.01 -8.26 -18.31
N TYR A 216 -19.27 -7.84 -18.24
CA TYR A 216 -20.14 -8.19 -17.12
C TYR A 216 -20.36 -9.70 -17.06
N ARG A 217 -20.22 -10.31 -15.88
CA ARG A 217 -20.31 -11.77 -15.71
C ARG A 217 -21.66 -12.34 -16.12
N ILE A 218 -22.74 -11.67 -15.73
CA ILE A 218 -24.13 -12.14 -15.90
C ILE A 218 -24.59 -11.88 -17.34
N THR A 219 -24.46 -10.65 -17.81
CA THR A 219 -25.03 -10.22 -19.11
C THR A 219 -24.09 -10.48 -20.29
N LYS A 220 -22.81 -10.77 -20.03
CA LYS A 220 -21.75 -10.93 -21.05
C LYS A 220 -21.57 -9.71 -21.95
N SER A 221 -22.11 -8.55 -21.58
CA SER A 221 -21.95 -7.31 -22.34
C SER A 221 -20.59 -6.66 -22.05
N PRO A 222 -19.90 -6.11 -23.06
CA PRO A 222 -18.64 -5.41 -22.86
C PRO A 222 -18.87 -4.13 -22.05
N VAL A 223 -17.92 -3.81 -21.18
CA VAL A 223 -17.90 -2.59 -20.36
C VAL A 223 -16.52 -1.99 -20.39
N LYS A 224 -16.47 -0.69 -20.68
CA LYS A 224 -15.26 0.13 -20.62
C LYS A 224 -15.56 1.38 -19.82
N GLY A 225 -14.64 1.76 -18.95
CA GLY A 225 -14.78 3.02 -18.23
C GLY A 225 -13.70 3.25 -17.18
N ASN A 226 -13.84 4.40 -16.52
CA ASN A 226 -12.98 4.80 -15.41
C ASN A 226 -13.73 4.59 -14.10
N CYS A 227 -13.13 3.89 -13.15
CA CYS A 227 -13.70 3.67 -11.81
C CYS A 227 -12.71 4.01 -10.70
N GLU A 228 -13.22 4.43 -9.54
CA GLU A 228 -12.39 4.65 -8.35
C GLU A 228 -12.15 3.33 -7.61
N ILE A 229 -10.92 3.05 -7.19
CA ILE A 229 -10.61 1.87 -6.39
C ILE A 229 -10.93 2.14 -4.92
N LEU A 230 -11.84 1.34 -4.35
CA LEU A 230 -12.27 1.46 -2.97
C LEU A 230 -11.39 0.66 -2.03
N ASN A 231 -11.23 -0.63 -2.32
CA ASN A 231 -10.46 -1.57 -1.50
C ASN A 231 -10.10 -2.83 -2.31
N PHE A 232 -9.37 -3.76 -1.71
CA PHE A 232 -9.09 -5.08 -2.27
C PHE A 232 -9.48 -6.16 -1.27
N GLU A 233 -10.01 -7.27 -1.79
CA GLU A 233 -10.29 -8.48 -1.00
C GLU A 233 -9.59 -9.66 -1.68
N GLY A 234 -8.44 -10.06 -1.14
CA GLY A 234 -7.55 -11.04 -1.77
C GLY A 234 -7.07 -10.56 -3.15
N LYS A 235 -7.52 -11.25 -4.23
CA LYS A 235 -7.22 -10.91 -5.63
C LYS A 235 -8.36 -10.17 -6.36
N LYS A 236 -9.36 -9.69 -5.62
CA LYS A 236 -10.50 -8.94 -6.16
C LYS A 236 -10.34 -7.47 -5.82
N LEU A 237 -10.53 -6.60 -6.80
CA LEU A 237 -10.60 -5.16 -6.61
C LEU A 237 -12.07 -4.76 -6.39
N ILE A 238 -12.33 -3.99 -5.34
CA ILE A 238 -13.63 -3.38 -5.08
C ILE A 238 -13.57 -1.96 -5.63
N VAL A 239 -14.45 -1.65 -6.58
CA VAL A 239 -14.44 -0.37 -7.30
C VAL A 239 -15.79 0.32 -7.28
N LEU A 240 -15.78 1.65 -7.36
CA LEU A 240 -16.96 2.48 -7.56
C LEU A 240 -17.05 2.85 -9.04
N PHE A 241 -18.09 2.36 -9.72
CA PHE A 241 -18.39 2.67 -11.11
C PHE A 241 -19.86 3.06 -11.25
N ASN A 242 -20.16 4.20 -11.90
CA ASN A 242 -21.52 4.71 -12.08
C ASN A 242 -22.37 4.68 -10.79
N THR A 243 -21.83 5.18 -9.67
CA THR A 243 -22.48 5.25 -8.34
C THR A 243 -22.78 3.91 -7.65
N ARG A 244 -22.35 2.78 -8.20
CA ARG A 244 -22.48 1.45 -7.60
C ARG A 244 -21.12 0.79 -7.38
N VAL A 245 -21.07 -0.11 -6.39
CA VAL A 245 -19.86 -0.84 -6.04
C VAL A 245 -19.82 -2.17 -6.79
N PHE A 246 -18.73 -2.43 -7.50
CA PHE A 246 -18.51 -3.66 -8.26
C PHE A 246 -17.22 -4.35 -7.84
N THR A 247 -17.18 -5.66 -8.03
CA THR A 247 -15.94 -6.45 -7.92
C THR A 247 -15.33 -6.70 -9.30
N LEU A 248 -14.04 -6.36 -9.44
CA LEU A 248 -13.22 -6.61 -10.64
C LEU A 248 -12.16 -7.67 -10.33
N SER A 249 -12.01 -8.66 -11.21
CA SER A 249 -10.88 -9.59 -11.20
C SER A 249 -10.73 -10.24 -12.57
N GLU A 250 -9.56 -10.81 -12.82
CA GLU A 250 -9.32 -11.68 -13.98
C GLU A 250 -10.06 -13.04 -13.83
N LYS A 251 -10.52 -13.38 -12.61
CA LYS A 251 -11.20 -14.66 -12.33
C LYS A 251 -12.73 -14.57 -12.43
N SER A 252 -13.34 -15.68 -12.84
CA SER A 252 -14.78 -15.85 -13.14
C SER A 252 -15.77 -15.68 -11.98
N ASN A 253 -15.30 -15.38 -10.75
CA ASN A 253 -16.12 -15.20 -9.56
C ASN A 253 -16.22 -13.72 -9.12
N THR A 254 -16.35 -12.82 -10.09
CA THR A 254 -16.49 -11.36 -9.89
C THR A 254 -17.55 -10.76 -10.82
N ASP A 255 -18.04 -9.57 -10.49
CA ASP A 255 -19.11 -8.89 -11.25
C ASP A 255 -18.66 -8.55 -12.68
N ILE A 256 -17.41 -8.09 -12.81
CA ILE A 256 -16.81 -7.69 -14.08
C ILE A 256 -15.50 -8.45 -14.26
N ILE A 257 -15.45 -9.27 -15.32
CA ILE A 257 -14.24 -10.00 -15.70
C ILE A 257 -13.42 -9.08 -16.60
N THR A 258 -12.22 -8.71 -16.15
CA THR A 258 -11.38 -7.73 -16.83
C THR A 258 -10.35 -8.41 -17.73
N ALA A 259 -10.21 -7.92 -18.96
CA ALA A 259 -9.19 -8.38 -19.90
C ALA A 259 -7.97 -7.45 -19.93
N ASN A 260 -8.18 -6.14 -19.75
CA ASN A 260 -7.12 -5.14 -19.67
C ASN A 260 -7.42 -4.12 -18.57
N LEU A 261 -6.41 -3.81 -17.76
CA LEU A 261 -6.45 -2.80 -16.71
C LEU A 261 -5.37 -1.75 -16.94
N ARG A 262 -5.74 -0.49 -17.07
CA ARG A 262 -4.81 0.65 -17.17
C ARG A 262 -5.06 1.60 -16.01
N PHE A 263 -4.04 1.81 -15.19
CA PHE A 263 -4.17 2.60 -13.97
C PHE A 263 -3.78 4.07 -14.23
N LYS A 264 -4.57 5.00 -13.69
CA LYS A 264 -4.25 6.43 -13.70
C LYS A 264 -4.03 6.92 -12.26
N LYS A 265 -2.76 7.15 -11.92
CA LYS A 265 -2.38 7.71 -10.61
C LYS A 265 -2.95 9.11 -10.46
N THR A 266 -3.53 9.39 -9.31
CA THR A 266 -4.06 10.71 -8.95
C THR A 266 -3.45 11.13 -7.62
N TYR A 267 -3.10 12.41 -7.47
CA TYR A 267 -2.43 12.95 -6.28
C TYR A 267 -3.41 13.44 -5.20
N THR A 268 -4.71 13.13 -5.33
CA THR A 268 -5.73 13.58 -4.36
C THR A 268 -5.67 12.72 -3.10
N PRO A 269 -5.44 13.31 -1.92
CA PRO A 269 -5.40 12.58 -0.66
C PRO A 269 -6.77 11.99 -0.33
N LEU A 270 -6.77 10.80 0.24
CA LEU A 270 -7.99 10.10 0.64
C LEU A 270 -8.43 10.60 2.02
N GLN A 271 -9.59 11.27 2.09
CA GLN A 271 -10.14 11.79 3.35
C GLN A 271 -11.10 10.75 3.97
N LEU A 272 -10.64 10.11 5.04
CA LEU A 272 -11.46 9.24 5.88
C LEU A 272 -11.80 9.98 7.16
N THR A 273 -13.08 10.05 7.50
CA THR A 273 -13.52 10.54 8.80
C THR A 273 -14.20 9.41 9.55
N GLN A 274 -13.75 9.16 10.77
CA GLN A 274 -14.36 8.15 11.64
C GLN A 274 -15.27 8.86 12.64
N LYS A 275 -16.50 8.37 12.83
CA LYS A 275 -17.37 8.80 13.93
C LYS A 275 -17.91 7.59 14.66
N ASN A 276 -17.78 7.64 15.97
CA ASN A 276 -18.46 6.73 16.88
C ASN A 276 -19.75 7.40 17.34
N PHE A 277 -20.80 6.61 17.49
CA PHE A 277 -22.05 7.07 18.07
C PHE A 277 -22.57 6.02 19.04
N GLU A 278 -23.17 6.49 20.12
CA GLU A 278 -23.79 5.65 21.14
C GLU A 278 -25.19 6.19 21.42
N HIS A 279 -26.13 5.26 21.58
CA HIS A 279 -27.49 5.55 22.01
C HIS A 279 -28.20 6.62 21.14
N LYS A 280 -28.13 6.50 19.81
CA LYS A 280 -28.79 7.42 18.88
C LYS A 280 -30.06 6.82 18.27
N THR A 281 -31.06 7.66 18.05
CA THR A 281 -32.28 7.29 17.32
C THR A 281 -32.02 7.18 15.81
N LYS A 282 -32.92 6.53 15.05
CA LYS A 282 -32.81 6.43 13.57
C LYS A 282 -32.69 7.80 12.90
N PHE A 283 -33.44 8.79 13.37
CA PHE A 283 -33.42 10.15 12.81
C PHE A 283 -32.08 10.84 13.04
N GLU A 284 -31.55 10.76 14.27
CA GLU A 284 -30.22 11.29 14.59
C GLU A 284 -29.10 10.55 13.83
N LEU A 285 -29.23 9.23 13.65
CA LEU A 285 -28.30 8.44 12.85
C LEU A 285 -28.28 8.90 11.39
N LEU A 286 -29.46 9.06 10.77
CA LEU A 286 -29.55 9.56 9.38
C LEU A 286 -29.08 11.01 9.24
N ALA A 287 -29.21 11.84 10.28
CA ALA A 287 -28.67 13.20 10.30
C ALA A 287 -27.13 13.23 10.37
N LEU A 288 -26.51 12.24 11.04
CA LEU A 288 -25.05 12.12 11.15
C LEU A 288 -24.38 11.66 9.83
N LEU A 289 -25.13 11.01 8.93
CA LEU A 289 -24.62 10.50 7.65
C LEU A 289 -24.46 11.62 6.62
N PRO A 290 -23.28 11.72 5.95
CA PRO A 290 -23.05 12.70 4.91
C PRO A 290 -24.00 12.49 3.72
N THR A 291 -24.34 13.58 3.03
CA THR A 291 -25.26 13.57 1.88
C THR A 291 -24.64 12.89 0.65
N GLN A 292 -23.31 12.91 0.54
CA GLN A 292 -22.50 12.28 -0.50
C GLN A 292 -21.32 11.56 0.16
N GLY A 293 -20.95 10.38 -0.35
CA GLY A 293 -19.87 9.57 0.20
C GLY A 293 -20.30 8.13 0.53
N LEU A 294 -19.30 7.28 0.71
CA LEU A 294 -19.48 5.87 1.04
C LEU A 294 -19.28 5.65 2.54
N ILE A 295 -20.14 4.82 3.12
CA ILE A 295 -20.15 4.53 4.56
C ILE A 295 -19.72 3.08 4.77
N SER A 296 -18.65 2.88 5.55
CA SER A 296 -18.19 1.56 5.96
C SER A 296 -18.11 1.47 7.48
N GLY A 297 -18.49 0.35 8.08
CA GLY A 297 -18.45 0.21 9.53
C GLY A 297 -19.51 -0.73 10.09
N MET A 298 -19.76 -0.62 11.39
CA MET A 298 -20.69 -1.49 12.11
C MET A 298 -21.75 -0.65 12.82
N ILE A 299 -23.01 -1.05 12.68
CA ILE A 299 -24.14 -0.53 13.45
C ILE A 299 -24.65 -1.68 14.31
N TYR A 300 -24.62 -1.53 15.62
CA TYR A 300 -25.24 -2.45 16.56
C TYR A 300 -26.75 -2.18 16.61
N LEU A 301 -27.51 -3.22 16.31
CA LEU A 301 -28.96 -3.27 16.35
C LEU A 301 -29.42 -3.69 17.76
N PRO A 302 -30.62 -3.25 18.19
CA PRO A 302 -31.27 -3.81 19.38
C PRO A 302 -31.41 -5.33 19.28
N GLN A 303 -31.38 -6.03 20.42
CA GLN A 303 -31.50 -7.48 20.45
C GLN A 303 -32.78 -7.96 19.73
N ASN A 304 -32.65 -9.00 18.91
CA ASN A 304 -33.70 -9.65 18.12
C ASN A 304 -34.30 -8.84 16.97
N LEU A 305 -33.76 -7.67 16.63
CA LEU A 305 -34.23 -6.93 15.47
C LEU A 305 -33.67 -7.53 14.18
N LYS A 306 -34.56 -8.00 13.30
CA LYS A 306 -34.21 -8.37 11.92
C LYS A 306 -34.52 -7.21 10.99
N VAL A 307 -33.65 -6.96 10.02
CA VAL A 307 -33.88 -5.95 8.99
C VAL A 307 -34.23 -6.67 7.69
N LYS A 308 -35.35 -6.32 7.06
CA LYS A 308 -35.64 -6.74 5.68
C LYS A 308 -34.68 -5.97 4.78
N LEU A 309 -33.57 -6.62 4.44
CA LEU A 309 -32.68 -6.14 3.39
C LEU A 309 -33.47 -6.21 2.08
N SER A 310 -33.73 -5.06 1.44
CA SER A 310 -34.30 -5.07 0.09
C SER A 310 -33.44 -5.97 -0.77
N PRO A 311 -34.02 -6.90 -1.55
CA PRO A 311 -33.24 -7.68 -2.49
C PRO A 311 -32.52 -6.68 -3.38
N THR A 312 -31.20 -6.81 -3.49
CA THR A 312 -30.45 -6.29 -4.65
C THR A 312 -30.92 -6.95 -5.97
N ASP A 313 -31.94 -7.80 -5.90
CA ASP A 313 -32.51 -8.63 -6.96
C ASP A 313 -33.80 -8.06 -7.57
N ASN A 314 -34.18 -6.80 -7.31
CA ASN A 314 -35.26 -6.19 -8.07
C ASN A 314 -34.78 -5.91 -9.50
N PHE A 315 -35.01 -6.90 -10.37
CA PHE A 315 -35.03 -6.80 -11.82
C PHE A 315 -35.95 -5.64 -12.24
N SER A 316 -35.41 -4.42 -12.32
CA SER A 316 -36.08 -3.32 -13.02
C SER A 316 -35.57 -3.33 -14.47
N PHE A 317 -36.32 -3.99 -15.36
CA PHE A 317 -36.20 -3.78 -16.80
C PHE A 317 -36.78 -2.40 -17.15
N SER A 318 -35.95 -1.36 -17.14
CA SER A 318 -36.21 -0.14 -17.91
C SER A 318 -35.54 -0.31 -19.27
N PHE A 319 -36.32 -0.28 -20.36
CA PHE A 319 -35.87 -0.49 -21.75
C PHE A 319 -34.79 0.50 -22.26
N PHE A 320 -34.40 1.48 -21.44
CA PHE A 320 -33.39 2.49 -21.77
C PHE A 320 -32.17 2.51 -20.83
N ASP A 321 -32.12 1.69 -19.78
CA ASP A 321 -30.94 1.61 -18.90
C ASP A 321 -30.13 0.35 -19.18
N THR A 322 -28.80 0.51 -19.24
CA THR A 322 -27.90 -0.63 -19.26
C THR A 322 -28.08 -1.44 -17.97
N PRO A 323 -28.22 -2.79 -18.04
CA PRO A 323 -28.49 -3.61 -16.86
C PRO A 323 -27.25 -3.66 -15.96
N THR A 324 -27.23 -2.80 -14.94
CA THR A 324 -26.12 -2.61 -13.99
C THR A 324 -26.34 -3.45 -12.72
N LEU A 325 -26.40 -4.78 -12.83
CA LEU A 325 -26.49 -5.65 -11.66
C LEU A 325 -25.15 -5.70 -10.92
N SER A 326 -25.10 -5.20 -9.69
CA SER A 326 -23.97 -5.38 -8.77
C SER A 326 -24.30 -6.49 -7.76
N SER A 327 -23.55 -7.61 -7.75
CA SER A 327 -23.74 -8.67 -6.75
C SER A 327 -23.09 -8.36 -5.39
N TYR A 328 -22.37 -7.25 -5.29
CA TYR A 328 -21.70 -6.84 -4.06
C TYR A 328 -22.71 -6.41 -2.99
N LYS A 329 -22.76 -7.16 -1.89
CA LYS A 329 -23.62 -6.85 -0.74
C LYS A 329 -23.01 -5.70 0.05
N THR A 330 -23.56 -4.49 -0.13
CA THR A 330 -23.15 -3.29 0.62
C THR A 330 -23.59 -3.34 2.09
N ILE A 331 -24.64 -4.10 2.42
CA ILE A 331 -25.17 -4.24 3.77
C ILE A 331 -25.37 -5.73 4.09
N THR A 332 -24.80 -6.19 5.21
CA THR A 332 -24.99 -7.57 5.71
C THR A 332 -25.30 -7.55 7.21
N GLN A 333 -26.31 -8.31 7.64
CA GLN A 333 -26.62 -8.48 9.06
C GLN A 333 -26.00 -9.79 9.59
N ILE A 334 -25.23 -9.69 10.67
CA ILE A 334 -24.68 -10.82 11.41
C ILE A 334 -25.20 -10.71 12.85
N GLY A 335 -26.23 -11.50 13.19
CA GLY A 335 -26.89 -11.45 14.49
C GLY A 335 -27.47 -10.05 14.77
N SER A 336 -27.00 -9.41 15.84
CA SER A 336 -27.38 -8.03 16.23
C SER A 336 -26.46 -6.95 15.64
N THR A 337 -25.56 -7.28 14.70
CA THR A 337 -24.65 -6.30 14.09
C THR A 337 -24.95 -6.17 12.60
N LEU A 338 -25.09 -4.93 12.13
CA LEU A 338 -25.26 -4.58 10.74
C LEU A 338 -23.93 -4.04 10.22
N LEU A 339 -23.31 -4.82 9.34
CA LEU A 339 -22.02 -4.53 8.73
C LEU A 339 -22.24 -3.82 7.39
N LEU A 340 -21.64 -2.64 7.27
CA LEU A 340 -21.69 -1.78 6.10
C LEU A 340 -20.36 -1.85 5.36
N ASN A 341 -20.40 -2.28 4.10
CA ASN A 341 -19.28 -2.31 3.17
C ASN A 341 -19.55 -1.33 2.03
N TYR A 342 -19.21 -0.05 2.24
CA TYR A 342 -19.42 1.01 1.25
C TYR A 342 -20.89 1.23 0.88
N ALA A 343 -21.77 1.30 1.89
CA ALA A 343 -23.19 1.58 1.69
C ALA A 343 -23.45 3.08 1.51
N THR A 344 -24.52 3.41 0.77
CA THR A 344 -24.98 4.79 0.60
C THR A 344 -26.04 5.18 1.64
N LYS A 345 -26.20 6.49 1.92
CA LYS A 345 -27.25 7.00 2.82
C LYS A 345 -28.66 6.58 2.37
N LYS A 346 -28.91 6.50 1.06
CA LYS A 346 -30.20 6.08 0.48
C LYS A 346 -30.50 4.61 0.78
N GLU A 347 -29.50 3.73 0.68
CA GLU A 347 -29.65 2.31 1.03
C GLU A 347 -29.98 2.12 2.51
N ILE A 348 -29.30 2.84 3.40
CA ILE A 348 -29.56 2.77 4.85
C ILE A 348 -30.94 3.33 5.19
N ALA A 349 -31.39 4.40 4.52
CA ALA A 349 -32.71 4.99 4.73
C ALA A 349 -33.86 4.05 4.30
N ASN A 350 -33.65 3.25 3.25
CA ASN A 350 -34.64 2.34 2.68
C ASN A 350 -34.75 1.00 3.42
N LEU A 351 -33.97 0.77 4.49
CA LEU A 351 -34.08 -0.44 5.30
C LEU A 351 -35.46 -0.50 5.98
N GLN A 352 -36.24 -1.53 5.62
CA GLN A 352 -37.50 -1.87 6.27
C GLN A 352 -37.23 -2.75 7.49
N TRP A 353 -37.81 -2.36 8.63
CA TRP A 353 -37.60 -3.02 9.92
C TRP A 353 -38.66 -4.12 10.10
N ASP A 354 -38.37 -5.15 10.87
CA ASP A 354 -39.31 -6.27 11.09
C ASP A 354 -40.62 -5.79 11.75
N GLU A 355 -41.74 -5.96 11.05
CA GLU A 355 -43.10 -5.62 11.53
C GLU A 355 -43.42 -6.30 12.87
N THR A 356 -42.87 -7.48 13.14
CA THR A 356 -43.08 -8.20 14.40
C THR A 356 -42.44 -7.48 15.60
N PHE A 357 -41.32 -6.79 15.39
CA PHE A 357 -40.68 -5.98 16.41
C PHE A 357 -41.49 -4.72 16.73
N GLU A 358 -41.98 -4.02 15.70
CA GLU A 358 -42.85 -2.85 15.87
C GLU A 358 -44.14 -3.19 16.62
N LEU A 359 -44.78 -4.31 16.27
CA LEU A 359 -45.96 -4.82 16.97
C LEU A 359 -45.66 -5.18 18.44
N THR A 360 -44.49 -5.74 18.73
CA THR A 360 -44.07 -6.07 20.10
C THR A 360 -43.85 -4.82 20.94
N VAL A 361 -43.21 -3.80 20.38
CA VAL A 361 -43.03 -2.49 21.06
C VAL A 361 -44.38 -1.82 21.31
N LEU A 362 -45.29 -1.85 20.32
CA LEU A 362 -46.64 -1.30 20.46
C LEU A 362 -47.42 -2.02 21.56
N LYS A 363 -47.41 -3.35 21.56
CA LYS A 363 -48.06 -4.19 22.58
C LYS A 363 -47.55 -3.84 23.99
N ASN A 364 -46.23 -3.78 24.17
CA ASN A 364 -45.62 -3.43 25.47
C ASN A 364 -46.00 -2.02 25.92
N LYS A 365 -46.03 -1.03 25.03
CA LYS A 365 -46.50 0.33 25.35
C LYS A 365 -47.97 0.37 25.79
N THR A 366 -48.84 -0.35 25.07
CA THR A 366 -50.27 -0.42 25.43
C THR A 366 -50.50 -1.12 26.76
N GLN A 367 -49.73 -2.17 27.06
CA GLN A 367 -49.78 -2.88 28.33
C GLN A 367 -49.30 -2.01 29.49
N LEU A 368 -48.26 -1.20 29.28
CA LEU A 368 -47.79 -0.24 30.27
C LEU A 368 -48.85 0.83 30.59
N ALA A 369 -49.52 1.36 29.57
CA ALA A 369 -50.61 2.32 29.76
C ALA A 369 -51.76 1.72 30.58
N ARG A 370 -52.15 0.47 30.30
CA ARG A 370 -53.17 -0.25 31.11
C ARG A 370 -52.73 -0.42 32.56
N LEU A 371 -51.54 -0.95 32.80
CA LEU A 371 -51.02 -1.15 34.16
C LEU A 371 -50.89 0.17 34.94
N SER A 372 -50.54 1.27 34.27
CA SER A 372 -50.49 2.58 34.91
C SER A 372 -51.87 3.08 35.35
N LEU A 373 -52.92 2.77 34.56
CA LEU A 373 -54.29 3.08 34.89
C LEU A 373 -54.79 2.19 36.05
N ASP A 374 -54.49 0.89 36.03
CA ASP A 374 -54.82 -0.04 37.11
C ASP A 374 -54.16 0.40 38.44
N LEU A 375 -52.91 0.86 38.40
CA LEU A 375 -52.21 1.38 39.58
C LEU A 375 -52.92 2.62 40.15
N THR A 376 -53.37 3.55 39.28
CA THR A 376 -54.13 4.72 39.75
C THR A 376 -55.45 4.32 40.40
N GLN A 377 -56.17 3.34 39.85
CA GLN A 377 -57.43 2.84 40.42
C GLN A 377 -57.22 2.11 41.75
N LEU A 378 -56.22 1.23 41.84
CA LEU A 378 -55.85 0.54 43.08
C LEU A 378 -55.44 1.54 44.18
N SER A 379 -54.69 2.59 43.82
CA SER A 379 -54.31 3.63 44.78
C SER A 379 -55.52 4.42 45.32
N GLN A 380 -56.53 4.68 44.47
CA GLN A 380 -57.77 5.34 44.89
C GLN A 380 -58.61 4.43 45.80
N GLN A 381 -58.72 3.14 45.46
CA GLN A 381 -59.44 2.16 46.27
C GLN A 381 -58.79 1.97 47.64
N LEU A 382 -57.45 1.95 47.73
CA LEU A 382 -56.71 1.86 48.99
C LEU A 382 -57.07 3.01 49.93
N ASN A 383 -57.07 4.23 49.39
CA ASN A 383 -57.38 5.46 50.15
C ASN A 383 -58.83 5.51 50.66
N SER A 384 -59.72 4.70 50.08
CA SER A 384 -61.15 4.63 50.46
C SER A 384 -61.54 3.45 51.34
N SER A 385 -60.62 2.51 51.61
CA SER A 385 -60.91 1.25 52.29
C SER A 385 -60.67 1.35 53.81
N GLY A 386 -61.68 1.02 54.63
CA GLY A 386 -61.64 1.11 56.11
C GLY A 386 -61.33 -0.20 56.86
N ASN A 387 -61.15 -1.32 56.16
CA ASN A 387 -60.89 -2.64 56.78
C ASN A 387 -59.42 -3.06 56.64
N ASN A 388 -58.75 -3.37 57.77
CA ASN A 388 -57.32 -3.73 57.83
C ASN A 388 -56.92 -4.90 56.91
N LEU A 389 -57.74 -5.96 56.84
CA LEU A 389 -57.49 -7.13 55.98
C LEU A 389 -57.58 -6.80 54.48
N ASN A 390 -58.53 -5.94 54.10
CA ASN A 390 -58.67 -5.49 52.71
C ASN A 390 -57.54 -4.52 52.31
N GLN A 391 -57.06 -3.69 53.23
CA GLN A 391 -55.92 -2.80 52.98
C GLN A 391 -54.64 -3.60 52.70
N GLN A 392 -54.33 -4.63 53.50
CA GLN A 392 -53.15 -5.48 53.26
C GLN A 392 -53.19 -6.19 51.90
N TYR A 393 -54.37 -6.68 51.49
CA TYR A 393 -54.54 -7.32 50.18
C TYR A 393 -54.34 -6.34 49.02
N LEU A 394 -54.89 -5.13 49.14
CA LEU A 394 -54.78 -4.11 48.10
C LEU A 394 -53.35 -3.55 47.99
N ASP A 395 -52.63 -3.43 49.11
CA ASP A 395 -51.22 -3.04 49.14
C ASP A 395 -50.33 -4.05 48.42
N LEU A 396 -50.58 -5.36 48.61
CA LEU A 396 -49.85 -6.41 47.89
C LEU A 396 -50.07 -6.31 46.38
N GLN A 397 -51.32 -6.11 45.93
CA GLN A 397 -51.62 -5.90 44.50
C GLN A 397 -50.98 -4.64 43.93
N LEU A 398 -50.90 -3.57 44.73
CA LEU A 398 -50.25 -2.31 44.35
C LEU A 398 -48.72 -2.46 44.23
N GLN A 399 -48.10 -3.25 45.10
CA GLN A 399 -46.67 -3.59 44.98
C GLN A 399 -46.40 -4.46 43.75
N GLU A 400 -47.24 -5.46 43.49
CA GLU A 400 -47.09 -6.35 42.33
C GLU A 400 -47.24 -5.60 41.00
N THR A 401 -48.22 -4.69 40.90
CA THR A 401 -48.42 -3.85 39.70
C THR A 401 -47.27 -2.87 39.50
N LYS A 402 -46.72 -2.25 40.56
CA LYS A 402 -45.49 -1.43 40.48
C LYS A 402 -44.30 -2.23 39.95
N LEU A 403 -44.11 -3.46 40.43
CA LEU A 403 -43.01 -4.32 40.01
C LEU A 403 -43.15 -4.70 38.53
N LYS A 404 -44.36 -5.07 38.08
CA LYS A 404 -44.67 -5.33 36.66
C LYS A 404 -44.41 -4.11 35.77
N ILE A 405 -44.77 -2.90 36.21
CA ILE A 405 -44.47 -1.66 35.47
C ILE A 405 -42.96 -1.43 35.38
N GLN A 406 -42.22 -1.68 36.46
CA GLN A 406 -40.77 -1.54 36.48
C GLN A 406 -40.08 -2.52 35.53
N GLU A 407 -40.51 -3.79 35.51
CA GLU A 407 -40.03 -4.80 34.57
C GLU A 407 -40.35 -4.44 33.12
N LEU A 408 -41.56 -3.98 32.83
CA LEU A 408 -41.97 -3.59 31.48
C LEU A 408 -41.20 -2.35 31.00
N ASN A 409 -40.97 -1.37 31.87
CA ASN A 409 -40.14 -0.20 31.56
C ASN A 409 -38.69 -0.60 31.27
N LEU A 410 -38.14 -1.56 32.01
CA LEU A 410 -36.79 -2.05 31.80
C LEU A 410 -36.68 -2.83 30.48
N SER A 411 -37.71 -3.61 30.14
CA SER A 411 -37.86 -4.28 28.84
C SER A 411 -37.97 -3.28 27.68
N LEU A 412 -38.82 -2.26 27.81
CA LEU A 412 -38.96 -1.19 26.81
C LEU A 412 -37.68 -0.37 26.67
N LYS A 413 -36.96 -0.08 27.75
CA LYS A 413 -35.66 0.60 27.70
C LYS A 413 -34.60 -0.21 26.97
N LYS A 414 -34.63 -1.55 27.10
CA LYS A 414 -33.79 -2.48 26.31
C LYS A 414 -34.23 -2.59 24.85
N MET A 415 -35.53 -2.39 24.57
CA MET A 415 -36.10 -2.41 23.21
C MET A 415 -36.08 -1.04 22.51
N ASN A 416 -35.71 0.05 23.20
CA ASN A 416 -35.57 1.35 22.55
C ASN A 416 -34.57 1.22 21.41
N MET A 417 -34.96 1.69 20.21
CA MET A 417 -34.15 1.66 18.98
C MET A 417 -32.98 2.63 19.05
N LEU A 418 -32.09 2.37 20.01
CA LEU A 418 -30.88 3.08 20.28
C LEU A 418 -29.77 2.34 19.55
N PHE A 419 -29.32 2.95 18.47
CA PHE A 419 -28.22 2.44 17.67
C PHE A 419 -26.92 2.93 18.30
N SER A 420 -25.94 2.04 18.37
CA SER A 420 -24.55 2.37 18.63
C SER A 420 -23.71 1.82 17.50
N GLY A 421 -22.53 2.38 17.27
CA GLY A 421 -21.70 1.92 16.18
C GLY A 421 -20.50 2.79 15.91
N ASN A 422 -19.68 2.29 14.98
CA ASN A 422 -18.51 2.98 14.47
C ASN A 422 -18.62 3.03 12.96
N LEU A 423 -18.61 4.24 12.40
CA LEU A 423 -18.71 4.49 10.97
C LEU A 423 -17.49 5.24 10.48
N ILE A 424 -17.02 4.80 9.32
CA ILE A 424 -15.96 5.40 8.54
C ILE A 424 -16.63 5.98 7.30
N PHE A 425 -16.53 7.30 7.15
CA PHE A 425 -16.99 8.02 5.97
C PHE A 425 -15.83 8.24 5.02
N ARG A 426 -16.07 7.94 3.75
CA ARG A 426 -15.19 8.25 2.63
C ARG A 426 -15.88 9.27 1.74
N ASN A 427 -15.35 10.49 1.71
CA ASN A 427 -15.78 11.59 0.83
C ASN A 427 -15.12 11.52 -0.54
#